data_AF-A0A183V5N1-F1
#
_entry.id   AF-A0A183V5N1-F1
#
_cell.length_a   1.000
_cell.length_b   1.000
_cell.length_c   1.000
_cell.angle_alpha   90.00
_cell.angle_beta   90.00
_cell.angle_gamma   90.00
#
_symmetry.space_group_name_H-M   'P 1'
#
loop_
_entity.id
_entity.type
_entity.pdbx_description
1 polymer ?
#
loop_
_entity_poly.entity_id
_entity_poly.type
_entity_poly.pdbx_seq_one_letter_code
_entity_poly.pdbx_strand_id
1 'polypeptide(L)'
;LGHTTLGMRLSQLTGVFMCGSVHSAIAIAMGRYIALIYPLKYSLLFSTKNTIIFAIIAWGFGVMQHAPTLFPQCFYYFDFRYYTWMYSDTQCGQFLSWFSDLCYGFTMLTLVGGPNLATIFQLHRAKAKSALTTLDANGRQSYRQQWRFFLQAFMSSAIIMIIFIGFHVVKKSMKLRFIHFITGCLCVIVVHGTNRFLQFYILLIKLKLIK
;
A
#
# COMPACT_ATOMS: atom_id res chain seq x y z
N LEU A 1 10.07 21.63 17.51
CA LEU A 1 9.30 21.56 16.24
C LEU A 1 8.10 20.59 16.28
N GLY A 2 8.18 19.43 16.95
CA GLY A 2 7.09 18.42 16.88
C GLY A 2 5.74 18.85 17.45
N HIS A 3 5.75 19.59 18.56
CA HIS A 3 4.54 20.07 19.25
C HIS A 3 4.08 21.47 18.79
N THR A 4 4.72 22.07 17.78
CA THR A 4 4.22 23.35 17.25
C THR A 4 2.95 23.10 16.44
N THR A 5 2.07 24.10 16.36
CA THR A 5 0.84 24.01 15.54
C THR A 5 1.16 23.58 14.11
N LEU A 6 2.23 24.12 13.52
CA LEU A 6 2.70 23.74 12.19
C LEU A 6 3.12 22.26 12.13
N GLY A 7 3.90 21.79 13.11
CA GLY A 7 4.33 20.39 13.19
C GLY A 7 3.14 19.43 13.28
N MET A 8 2.13 19.77 14.08
CA MET A 8 0.90 18.97 14.19
C MET A 8 0.13 18.92 12.87
N ARG A 9 -0.05 20.05 12.18
CA ARG A 9 -0.74 20.06 10.87
C ARG A 9 -0.01 19.23 9.80
N LEU A 10 1.31 19.31 9.75
CA LEU A 10 2.13 18.49 8.84
C LEU A 10 2.02 17.00 9.18
N SER A 11 1.94 16.67 10.47
CA SER A 11 1.75 15.29 10.95
C SER A 11 0.40 14.72 10.51
N GLN A 12 -0.67 15.49 10.68
CA GLN A 12 -2.02 15.12 10.26
C GLN A 12 -2.10 14.89 8.75
N LEU A 13 -1.54 15.82 7.98
CA LEU A 13 -1.49 15.73 6.53
C LEU A 13 -0.74 14.46 6.08
N THR A 14 0.43 14.21 6.67
CA THR A 14 1.24 13.02 6.38
C THR A 14 0.48 11.73 6.73
N GLY A 15 -0.23 11.70 7.85
CA GLY A 15 -1.11 10.59 8.24
C GLY A 15 -2.16 10.29 7.18
N VAL A 16 -2.93 11.30 6.77
CA VAL A 16 -3.96 11.15 5.72
C VAL A 16 -3.36 10.61 4.42
N PHE A 17 -2.21 11.11 3.98
CA PHE A 17 -1.52 10.64 2.78
C PHE A 17 -1.10 9.18 2.88
N MET A 18 -0.53 8.77 4.01
CA MET A 18 -0.15 7.38 4.26
C MET A 18 -1.38 6.49 4.17
N CYS A 19 -2.45 6.85 4.89
CA CYS A 19 -3.69 6.07 4.96
C CYS A 19 -4.41 5.98 3.62
N GLY A 20 -4.54 7.09 2.89
CA GLY A 20 -5.12 7.08 1.54
C GLY A 20 -4.33 6.18 0.58
N SER A 21 -2.99 6.16 0.72
CA SER A 21 -2.12 5.27 -0.05
C SER A 21 -2.35 3.78 0.27
N VAL A 22 -2.53 3.45 1.56
CA VAL A 22 -2.87 2.08 2.02
C VAL A 22 -4.19 1.60 1.43
N HIS A 23 -5.26 2.39 1.54
CA HIS A 23 -6.58 2.02 1.02
C HIS A 23 -6.57 1.90 -0.51
N SER A 24 -5.78 2.73 -1.19
CA SER A 24 -5.54 2.60 -2.62
C SER A 24 -4.83 1.29 -2.97
N ALA A 25 -3.85 0.86 -2.17
CA ALA A 25 -3.17 -0.43 -2.36
C ALA A 25 -4.12 -1.63 -2.19
N ILE A 26 -5.08 -1.56 -1.26
CA ILE A 26 -6.15 -2.55 -1.10
C ILE A 26 -6.99 -2.64 -2.39
N ALA A 27 -7.45 -1.50 -2.91
CA ALA A 27 -8.24 -1.47 -4.15
C ALA A 27 -7.48 -2.06 -5.34
N ILE A 28 -6.18 -1.77 -5.45
CA ILE A 28 -5.30 -2.34 -6.49
C ILE A 28 -5.15 -3.85 -6.32
N ALA A 29 -4.93 -4.35 -5.11
CA ALA A 29 -4.78 -5.78 -4.82
C ALA A 29 -6.05 -6.56 -5.15
N MET A 30 -7.22 -6.04 -4.76
CA MET A 30 -8.52 -6.63 -5.10
C MET A 30 -8.79 -6.59 -6.61
N GLY A 31 -8.50 -5.46 -7.27
CA GLY A 31 -8.68 -5.33 -8.72
C GLY A 31 -7.88 -6.40 -9.49
N ARG A 32 -6.65 -6.69 -9.08
CA ARG A 32 -5.81 -7.74 -9.68
C ARG A 32 -6.38 -9.13 -9.48
N TYR A 33 -6.82 -9.43 -8.27
CA TYR A 33 -7.44 -10.71 -7.95
C TYR A 33 -8.69 -10.94 -8.81
N ILE A 34 -9.57 -9.93 -8.89
CA ILE A 34 -10.80 -10.00 -9.68
C ILE A 34 -10.50 -10.08 -11.18
N ALA A 35 -9.51 -9.32 -11.68
CA ALA A 35 -9.07 -9.41 -13.08
C ALA A 35 -8.61 -10.82 -13.45
N LEU A 36 -7.94 -11.51 -12.54
CA LEU A 36 -7.43 -12.86 -12.76
C LEU A 36 -8.56 -13.91 -12.77
N ILE A 37 -9.47 -13.86 -11.80
CA ILE A 37 -10.46 -14.93 -11.59
C ILE A 37 -11.76 -14.65 -12.35
N TYR A 38 -12.17 -13.39 -12.45
CA TYR A 38 -13.44 -12.97 -13.03
C TYR A 38 -13.23 -11.83 -14.05
N PRO A 39 -12.54 -12.07 -15.18
CA PRO A 39 -12.19 -11.03 -16.15
C PRO A 39 -13.41 -10.28 -16.71
N LEU A 40 -14.55 -10.96 -16.88
CA LEU A 40 -15.81 -10.35 -17.32
C LEU A 40 -16.46 -9.44 -16.26
N LYS A 41 -16.29 -9.75 -14.97
CA LYS A 41 -16.76 -8.88 -13.89
C LYS A 41 -15.81 -7.72 -13.65
N TYR A 42 -14.51 -7.92 -13.88
CA TYR A 42 -13.50 -6.89 -13.72
C TYR A 42 -13.78 -5.66 -14.60
N SER A 43 -14.12 -5.85 -15.87
CA SER A 43 -14.44 -4.74 -16.78
C SER A 43 -15.68 -3.93 -16.34
N LEU A 44 -16.61 -4.58 -15.65
CA LEU A 44 -17.81 -3.94 -15.09
C LEU A 44 -17.52 -3.20 -13.77
N LEU A 45 -16.74 -3.84 -12.89
CA LEU A 45 -16.43 -3.31 -11.55
C LEU A 45 -15.38 -2.19 -11.60
N PHE A 46 -14.32 -2.35 -12.39
CA PHE A 46 -13.19 -1.42 -12.49
C PHE A 46 -13.23 -0.59 -13.78
N SER A 47 -14.38 0.00 -14.08
CA SER A 47 -14.49 1.05 -15.10
C SER A 47 -13.79 2.35 -14.61
N THR A 48 -13.50 3.29 -15.53
CA THR A 48 -12.89 4.59 -15.16
C THR A 48 -13.71 5.32 -14.10
N LYS A 49 -15.04 5.36 -14.26
CA LYS A 49 -15.95 6.02 -13.32
C LYS A 49 -15.92 5.35 -11.93
N ASN A 50 -16.00 4.03 -11.90
CA ASN A 50 -15.97 3.28 -10.64
C ASN A 50 -14.61 3.38 -9.95
N THR A 51 -13.52 3.40 -10.71
CA THR A 51 -12.16 3.56 -10.17
C THR A 51 -11.98 4.92 -9.50
N ILE A 52 -12.54 5.99 -10.08
CA ILE A 52 -12.56 7.31 -9.44
C ILE A 52 -13.37 7.27 -8.14
N ILE A 53 -14.53 6.62 -8.13
CA ILE A 53 -15.34 6.45 -6.92
C ILE A 53 -14.55 5.67 -5.84
N PHE A 54 -13.90 4.57 -6.20
CA PHE A 54 -13.04 3.81 -5.27
C PHE A 54 -11.90 4.66 -4.71
N ALA A 55 -11.28 5.51 -5.52
CA ALA A 55 -10.27 6.45 -5.05
C ALA A 55 -10.87 7.46 -4.06
N ILE A 56 -11.99 8.11 -4.39
CA ILE A 56 -12.65 9.05 -3.47
C ILE A 56 -12.98 8.38 -2.14
N ILE A 57 -13.51 7.16 -2.18
CA ILE A 57 -13.83 6.37 -0.97
C ILE A 57 -12.54 6.08 -0.16
N ALA A 58 -11.49 5.58 -0.82
CA ALA A 58 -10.22 5.26 -0.15
C ALA A 58 -9.59 6.46 0.56
N TRP A 59 -9.61 7.63 -0.07
CA TRP A 59 -9.10 8.86 0.51
C TRP A 59 -10.04 9.44 1.57
N GLY A 60 -11.35 9.31 1.39
CA GLY A 60 -12.35 9.64 2.40
C GLY A 60 -12.15 8.87 3.71
N PHE A 61 -11.89 7.56 3.62
CA PHE A 61 -11.52 6.74 4.78
C PHE A 61 -10.23 7.24 5.45
N GLY A 62 -9.20 7.59 4.66
CA GLY A 62 -7.96 8.16 5.18
C GLY A 62 -8.17 9.46 5.97
N VAL A 63 -9.02 10.37 5.46
CA VAL A 63 -9.40 11.60 6.15
C VAL A 63 -10.19 11.29 7.42
N MET A 64 -11.19 10.42 7.34
CA MET A 64 -12.06 10.07 8.47
C MET A 64 -11.25 9.47 9.63
N GLN A 65 -10.28 8.61 9.32
CA GLN A 65 -9.46 7.96 10.34
C GLN A 65 -8.53 8.92 11.09
N HIS A 66 -8.07 9.98 10.41
CA HIS A 66 -7.24 11.01 11.02
C HIS A 66 -8.03 12.22 11.55
N ALA A 67 -9.32 12.33 11.25
CA ALA A 67 -10.15 13.42 11.77
C ALA A 67 -10.11 13.59 13.30
N PRO A 68 -10.07 12.50 14.13
CA PRO A 68 -9.94 12.65 15.58
C PRO A 68 -8.69 13.41 16.02
N THR A 69 -7.63 13.39 15.22
CA THR A 69 -6.38 14.09 15.55
C THR A 69 -6.49 15.62 15.50
N LEU A 70 -7.61 16.15 14.98
CA LEU A 70 -7.95 17.57 15.04
C LEU A 70 -8.32 18.02 16.46
N PHE A 71 -8.72 17.09 17.33
CA PHE A 71 -9.05 17.41 18.72
C PHE A 71 -7.78 17.60 19.57
N PRO A 72 -7.76 18.59 20.49
CA PRO A 72 -6.59 18.89 21.32
C PRO A 72 -6.15 17.72 22.22
N GLN A 73 -7.04 16.79 22.52
CA GLN A 73 -6.76 15.62 23.35
C GLN A 73 -6.28 14.42 22.54
N CYS A 74 -6.14 14.51 21.23
CA CYS A 74 -5.94 13.36 20.35
C CYS A 74 -4.86 13.63 19.30
N PHE A 75 -4.07 14.69 19.49
CA PHE A 75 -3.18 15.20 18.45
C PHE A 75 -2.12 14.18 18.08
N TYR A 76 -1.77 14.21 16.80
CA TYR A 76 -0.75 13.37 16.20
C TYR A 76 0.47 14.23 15.87
N TYR A 77 1.65 13.78 16.27
CA TYR A 77 2.88 14.55 16.15
C TYR A 77 4.08 13.69 15.82
N PHE A 78 5.11 14.30 15.24
CA PHE A 78 6.42 13.66 15.06
C PHE A 78 7.27 13.85 16.32
N ASP A 79 7.63 12.75 16.97
CA ASP A 79 8.57 12.75 18.08
C ASP A 79 10.01 12.65 17.56
N PHE A 80 10.79 13.71 17.77
CA PHE A 80 12.19 13.80 17.34
C PHE A 80 13.14 12.95 18.21
N ARG A 81 12.74 12.55 19.42
CA ARG A 81 13.55 11.68 20.30
C ARG A 81 13.51 10.24 19.81
N TYR A 82 12.36 9.82 19.29
CA TYR A 82 12.11 8.47 18.81
C TYR A 82 12.12 8.37 17.27
N TYR A 83 12.24 9.48 16.56
CA TYR A 83 12.14 9.59 15.09
C TYR A 83 10.92 8.84 14.54
N THR A 84 9.79 8.97 15.23
CA THR A 84 8.56 8.25 14.91
C THR A 84 7.35 9.12 15.16
N TRP A 85 6.26 8.79 14.48
CA TRP A 85 4.99 9.45 14.67
C TRP A 85 4.23 8.83 15.83
N MET A 86 3.71 9.67 16.71
CA MET A 86 3.02 9.23 17.93
C MET A 86 1.72 10.03 18.12
N TYR A 87 0.76 9.37 18.76
CA TYR A 87 -0.42 10.04 19.31
C TYR A 87 -0.07 10.60 20.70
N SER A 88 -0.81 11.62 21.13
CA SER A 88 -0.67 12.20 22.47
C SER A 88 -0.85 11.16 23.59
N ASP A 89 -0.11 11.31 24.70
CA ASP A 89 -0.21 10.46 25.91
C ASP A 89 -1.47 10.70 26.76
N THR A 90 -2.54 11.12 26.11
CA THR A 90 -3.87 11.30 26.67
C THR A 90 -4.69 10.02 26.46
N GLN A 91 -5.79 9.87 27.19
CA GLN A 91 -6.69 8.72 27.01
C GLN A 91 -7.18 8.56 25.56
N CYS A 92 -7.52 9.68 24.89
CA CYS A 92 -7.92 9.64 23.49
C CYS A 92 -6.77 9.25 22.55
N GLY A 93 -5.58 9.80 22.75
CA GLY A 93 -4.43 9.47 21.91
C GLY A 93 -3.98 8.02 22.08
N GLN A 94 -4.04 7.47 23.29
CA GLN A 94 -3.77 6.05 23.53
C GLN A 94 -4.83 5.14 22.89
N PHE A 95 -6.12 5.48 23.00
CA PHE A 95 -7.19 4.76 22.31
C PHE A 95 -6.98 4.76 20.79
N LEU A 96 -6.65 5.93 20.21
CA LEU A 96 -6.36 6.06 18.78
C LEU A 96 -5.10 5.29 18.37
N SER A 97 -4.05 5.29 19.19
CA SER A 97 -2.85 4.50 18.92
C SER A 97 -3.17 3.01 18.88
N TRP A 98 -3.93 2.51 19.85
CA TRP A 98 -4.34 1.11 19.89
C TRP A 98 -5.24 0.74 18.71
N PHE A 99 -6.25 1.58 18.42
CA PHE A 99 -7.16 1.40 17.29
C PHE A 99 -6.40 1.41 15.96
N SER A 100 -5.49 2.36 15.79
CA SER A 100 -4.63 2.47 14.60
C SER A 100 -3.75 1.24 14.44
N ASP A 101 -3.01 0.85 15.48
CA ASP A 101 -2.07 -0.28 15.41
C ASP A 101 -2.79 -1.61 15.13
N LEU A 102 -3.98 -1.83 15.72
CA LEU A 102 -4.79 -3.04 15.50
C LEU A 102 -5.48 -3.05 14.13
N CYS A 103 -6.23 -1.98 13.80
CA CYS A 103 -7.01 -1.93 12.57
C CYS A 103 -6.12 -1.90 11.33
N TYR A 104 -5.01 -1.16 11.34
CA TYR A 104 -4.09 -1.14 10.21
C TYR A 104 -3.37 -2.48 10.03
N GLY A 105 -2.91 -3.10 11.12
CA GLY A 105 -2.25 -4.40 11.03
C GLY A 105 -3.17 -5.46 10.42
N PHE A 106 -4.42 -5.52 10.91
CA PHE A 106 -5.40 -6.49 10.43
C PHE A 106 -5.85 -6.21 8.99
N THR A 107 -6.16 -4.95 8.64
CA THR A 107 -6.58 -4.59 7.28
C THR A 107 -5.47 -4.86 6.27
N MET A 108 -4.21 -4.58 6.60
CA MET A 108 -3.09 -4.88 5.72
C MET A 108 -2.91 -6.37 5.48
N LEU A 109 -2.90 -7.19 6.54
CA LEU A 109 -2.74 -8.64 6.42
C LEU A 109 -3.88 -9.27 5.62
N THR A 110 -5.12 -8.87 5.89
CA THR A 110 -6.30 -9.51 5.31
C THR A 110 -6.65 -8.96 3.93
N LEU A 111 -6.74 -7.64 3.78
CA LEU A 111 -7.25 -6.99 2.56
C LEU A 111 -6.16 -6.72 1.51
N VAL A 112 -4.89 -6.64 1.92
CA VAL A 112 -3.76 -6.58 0.97
C VAL A 112 -3.11 -7.96 0.83
N GLY A 113 -2.72 -8.57 1.94
CA GLY A 113 -2.05 -9.87 1.95
C GLY A 113 -2.92 -10.99 1.38
N GLY A 114 -4.18 -11.09 1.80
CA GLY A 114 -5.12 -12.12 1.35
C GLY A 114 -5.31 -12.17 -0.18
N PRO A 115 -5.78 -11.09 -0.83
CA PRO A 115 -5.94 -11.06 -2.28
C PRO A 115 -4.64 -11.30 -3.04
N ASN A 116 -3.52 -10.78 -2.55
CA ASN A 116 -2.21 -10.99 -3.16
C ASN A 116 -1.79 -12.48 -3.12
N LEU A 117 -1.90 -13.13 -1.97
CA LEU A 117 -1.60 -14.56 -1.81
C LEU A 117 -2.55 -15.42 -2.66
N ALA A 118 -3.84 -15.10 -2.64
CA ALA A 118 -4.83 -15.81 -3.44
C ALA A 118 -4.56 -15.66 -4.95
N THR A 119 -4.12 -14.48 -5.40
CA THR A 119 -3.73 -14.23 -6.80
C THR A 119 -2.49 -15.04 -7.18
N ILE A 120 -1.47 -15.13 -6.30
CA ILE A 120 -0.30 -16.01 -6.52
C ILE A 120 -0.76 -17.46 -6.64
N PHE A 121 -1.52 -17.96 -5.68
CA PHE A 121 -1.97 -19.35 -5.67
C PHE A 121 -2.72 -19.72 -6.95
N GLN A 122 -3.66 -18.86 -7.37
CA GLN A 122 -4.44 -19.07 -8.59
C GLN A 122 -3.58 -18.97 -9.85
N LEU A 123 -2.58 -18.08 -9.88
CA LEU A 123 -1.61 -18.00 -10.99
C LEU A 123 -0.73 -19.24 -11.10
N HIS A 124 -0.26 -19.78 -9.98
CA HIS A 124 0.50 -21.04 -9.96
C HIS A 124 -0.36 -22.20 -10.46
N ARG A 125 -1.63 -22.27 -10.03
CA ARG A 125 -2.59 -23.27 -10.50
C ARG A 125 -2.90 -23.12 -11.99
N ALA A 126 -3.04 -21.90 -12.50
CA ALA A 126 -3.26 -21.63 -13.91
C ALA A 126 -2.03 -22.00 -14.77
N LYS A 127 -0.81 -21.75 -14.29
CA LYS A 127 0.44 -22.20 -14.94
C LYS A 127 0.54 -23.73 -14.98
N ALA A 128 0.22 -24.42 -13.88
CA ALA A 128 0.22 -25.89 -13.87
C ALA A 128 -0.77 -26.47 -14.90
N LYS A 129 -1.94 -25.84 -15.04
CA LYS A 129 -2.97 -26.25 -16.01
C LYS A 129 -2.58 -25.95 -17.46
N SER A 130 -1.92 -24.81 -17.72
CA SER A 130 -1.47 -24.40 -19.06
C SER A 130 -0.12 -24.99 -19.49
N ALA A 131 0.74 -25.42 -18.56
CA ALA A 131 1.91 -26.24 -18.88
C ALA A 131 1.51 -27.59 -19.50
N LEU A 132 0.33 -28.09 -19.16
CA LEU A 132 -0.28 -29.28 -19.75
C LEU A 132 -0.97 -29.00 -21.10
N THR A 133 -1.20 -27.74 -21.45
CA THR A 133 -1.91 -27.32 -22.67
C THR A 133 -1.03 -26.34 -23.45
N THR A 134 -0.17 -26.89 -24.29
CA THR A 134 0.68 -26.20 -25.28
C THR A 134 -0.06 -25.08 -26.00
N LEU A 135 0.16 -23.80 -25.65
CA LEU A 135 -0.37 -22.68 -26.43
C LEU A 135 0.59 -21.47 -26.53
N ASP A 136 0.89 -21.18 -27.79
CA ASP A 136 1.10 -19.91 -28.49
C ASP A 136 2.12 -18.88 -27.95
N ALA A 137 3.10 -18.54 -28.80
CA ALA A 137 4.20 -17.62 -28.51
C ALA A 137 3.72 -16.18 -28.24
N ASN A 138 2.66 -15.74 -28.93
CA ASN A 138 2.06 -14.41 -28.73
C ASN A 138 1.32 -14.29 -27.39
N GLY A 139 0.63 -15.35 -26.96
CA GLY A 139 -0.01 -15.43 -25.65
C GLY A 139 1.00 -15.38 -24.50
N ARG A 140 2.16 -16.04 -24.65
CA ARG A 140 3.25 -16.02 -23.66
C ARG A 140 3.85 -14.63 -23.45
N GLN A 141 3.97 -13.81 -24.49
CA GLN A 141 4.56 -12.47 -24.37
C GLN A 141 3.64 -11.50 -23.62
N SER A 142 2.35 -11.46 -23.97
CA SER A 142 1.34 -10.66 -23.25
C SER A 142 1.18 -11.13 -21.80
N TYR A 143 1.18 -12.45 -21.57
CA TYR A 143 1.17 -13.05 -20.23
C TYR A 143 2.41 -12.68 -19.40
N ARG A 144 3.62 -12.74 -19.98
CA ARG A 144 4.86 -12.33 -19.30
C ARG A 144 4.82 -10.86 -18.89
N GLN A 145 4.24 -10.00 -19.72
CA GLN A 145 4.11 -8.58 -19.42
C GLN A 145 3.10 -8.35 -18.28
N GLN A 146 1.93 -8.98 -18.34
CA GLN A 146 0.93 -8.97 -17.26
C GLN A 146 1.49 -9.53 -15.94
N TRP A 147 2.29 -10.60 -15.99
CA TRP A 147 2.97 -11.19 -14.84
C TRP A 147 4.01 -10.25 -14.22
N ARG A 148 4.74 -9.47 -15.03
CA ARG A 148 5.68 -8.45 -14.52
C ARG A 148 4.95 -7.33 -13.75
N PHE A 149 3.83 -6.84 -14.26
CA PHE A 149 3.00 -5.86 -13.54
C PHE A 149 2.40 -6.42 -12.24
N PHE A 150 2.02 -7.70 -12.28
CA PHE A 150 1.56 -8.43 -11.10
C PHE A 150 2.66 -8.48 -10.04
N LEU A 151 3.83 -9.04 -10.40
CA LEU A 151 4.97 -9.17 -9.50
C LEU A 151 5.43 -7.81 -8.96
N GLN A 152 5.40 -6.76 -9.79
CA GLN A 152 5.74 -5.40 -9.39
C GLN A 152 4.91 -4.93 -8.20
N ALA A 153 3.58 -4.88 -8.31
CA ALA A 153 2.80 -4.37 -7.18
C ALA A 153 2.59 -5.39 -6.06
N PHE A 154 2.84 -6.68 -6.31
CA PHE A 154 3.01 -7.64 -5.22
C PHE A 154 4.23 -7.28 -4.36
N MET A 155 5.40 -7.10 -4.98
CA MET A 155 6.62 -6.70 -4.28
C MET A 155 6.45 -5.34 -3.61
N SER A 156 5.82 -4.37 -4.27
CA SER A 156 5.50 -3.06 -3.68
C SER A 156 4.61 -3.19 -2.44
N SER A 157 3.57 -4.04 -2.49
CA SER A 157 2.66 -4.29 -1.36
C SER A 157 3.35 -5.04 -0.22
N ALA A 158 4.20 -6.03 -0.55
CA ALA A 158 4.97 -6.80 0.42
C ALA A 158 5.98 -5.90 1.15
N ILE A 159 6.65 -4.99 0.44
CA ILE A 159 7.56 -4.03 1.05
C ILE A 159 6.80 -3.09 1.99
N ILE A 160 5.63 -2.57 1.60
CA ILE A 160 4.78 -1.75 2.48
C ILE A 160 4.42 -2.53 3.76
N MET A 161 4.06 -3.81 3.64
CA MET A 161 3.75 -4.67 4.78
C MET A 161 4.98 -4.88 5.69
N ILE A 162 6.16 -5.12 5.11
CA ILE A 162 7.42 -5.28 5.86
C ILE A 162 7.79 -3.97 6.59
N ILE A 163 7.64 -2.82 5.93
CA ILE A 163 7.84 -1.51 6.57
C ILE A 163 6.90 -1.38 7.76
N PHE A 164 5.61 -1.68 7.57
CA PHE A 164 4.60 -1.51 8.61
C PHE A 164 4.83 -2.42 9.83
N ILE A 165 5.12 -3.70 9.58
CA ILE A 165 5.49 -4.66 10.62
C ILE A 165 6.79 -4.21 11.30
N GLY A 166 7.77 -3.73 10.53
CA GLY A 166 9.02 -3.15 11.05
C GLY A 166 8.73 -2.01 12.02
N PHE A 167 7.97 -0.99 11.61
CA PHE A 167 7.62 0.14 12.47
C PHE A 167 6.86 -0.28 13.74
N HIS A 168 6.00 -1.30 13.69
CA HIS A 168 5.21 -1.75 14.85
C HIS A 168 5.96 -2.70 15.79
N VAL A 169 6.73 -3.66 15.26
CA VAL A 169 7.53 -4.60 16.05
C VAL A 169 8.74 -3.89 16.67
N VAL A 170 9.36 -2.98 15.93
CA VAL A 170 10.56 -2.24 16.38
C VAL A 170 10.22 -1.13 17.38
N LYS A 171 8.97 -0.63 17.42
CA LYS A 171 8.43 0.21 18.53
C LYS A 171 8.72 -0.42 19.91
N LYS A 172 8.81 -1.75 20.00
CA LYS A 172 9.06 -2.51 21.24
C LYS A 172 10.52 -2.92 21.47
N SER A 173 11.42 -2.82 20.49
CA SER A 173 12.74 -3.46 20.55
C SER A 173 13.90 -2.55 20.08
N MET A 174 14.45 -1.79 21.03
CA MET A 174 15.88 -1.42 21.16
C MET A 174 16.55 -0.30 20.30
N LYS A 175 17.14 0.65 21.05
CA LYS A 175 18.44 1.38 21.00
C LYS A 175 19.03 2.00 19.71
N LEU A 176 18.75 1.58 18.48
CA LEU A 176 19.43 2.10 17.27
C LEU A 176 18.54 3.01 16.39
N ARG A 177 18.33 4.24 16.87
CA ARG A 177 17.32 5.22 16.41
C ARG A 177 17.52 5.77 14.99
N PHE A 178 18.77 5.96 14.56
CA PHE A 178 19.08 6.58 13.26
C PHE A 178 18.93 5.61 12.08
N ILE A 179 19.32 4.33 12.29
CA ILE A 179 19.16 3.28 11.27
C ILE A 179 17.67 3.09 10.97
N HIS A 180 16.79 3.16 11.97
CA HIS A 180 15.35 3.02 11.79
C HIS A 180 14.75 4.12 10.88
N PHE A 181 15.15 5.38 11.10
CA PHE A 181 14.72 6.49 10.25
C PHE A 181 15.21 6.32 8.80
N ILE A 182 16.49 5.98 8.62
CA ILE A 182 17.09 5.75 7.31
C ILE A 182 16.41 4.57 6.59
N THR A 183 16.20 3.44 7.27
CA THR A 183 15.52 2.27 6.68
C THR A 183 14.08 2.60 6.32
N GLY A 184 13.34 3.30 7.18
CA GLY A 184 11.98 3.76 6.89
C GLY A 184 11.93 4.65 5.65
N CYS A 185 12.78 5.67 5.57
CA CYS A 185 12.87 6.58 4.43
C CYS A 185 13.31 5.86 3.14
N LEU A 186 14.36 5.03 3.20
CA LEU A 186 14.86 4.26 2.06
C LEU A 186 13.79 3.31 1.53
N CYS A 187 13.06 2.62 2.40
CA CYS A 187 12.02 1.70 1.96
C CYS A 187 10.85 2.44 1.28
N VAL A 188 10.45 3.62 1.77
CA VAL A 188 9.44 4.46 1.10
C VAL A 188 9.93 4.96 -0.26
N ILE A 189 11.17 5.44 -0.34
CA ILE A 189 11.79 5.90 -1.60
C ILE A 189 11.88 4.75 -2.60
N VAL A 190 12.29 3.56 -2.17
CA VAL A 190 12.36 2.37 -3.01
C VAL A 190 10.98 1.98 -3.51
N VAL A 191 9.95 1.98 -2.67
CA VAL A 191 8.57 1.66 -3.09
C VAL A 191 8.07 2.61 -4.17
N HIS A 192 8.19 3.93 -3.96
CA HIS A 192 7.70 4.90 -4.92
C HIS A 192 8.59 5.02 -6.17
N GLY A 193 9.91 4.83 -6.02
CA GLY A 193 10.88 4.82 -7.11
C GLY A 193 10.69 3.63 -8.03
N THR A 194 10.51 2.43 -7.47
CA THR A 194 10.29 1.20 -8.26
C THR A 194 8.97 1.26 -9.02
N ASN A 195 7.92 1.85 -8.43
CA ASN A 195 6.64 2.04 -9.11
C ASN A 195 6.72 3.02 -10.29
N ARG A 196 7.47 4.12 -10.16
CA ARG A 196 7.66 5.12 -11.23
C ARG A 196 8.59 4.64 -12.35
N PHE A 197 9.73 4.05 -12.00
CA PHE A 197 10.73 3.60 -12.97
C PHE A 197 10.17 2.51 -13.89
N LEU A 198 9.39 1.57 -13.35
CA LEU A 198 8.79 0.51 -14.18
C LEU A 198 7.66 1.04 -15.07
N GLN A 199 6.78 1.92 -14.58
CA GLN A 199 5.75 2.54 -15.42
C GLN A 199 6.37 3.29 -16.62
N PHE A 200 7.47 3.99 -16.37
CA PHE A 200 8.23 4.68 -17.42
C PHE A 200 8.87 3.70 -18.42
N TYR A 201 9.49 2.62 -17.93
CA TYR A 201 10.06 1.56 -18.77
C TYR A 201 8.99 0.85 -19.65
N ILE A 202 7.79 0.66 -19.11
CA ILE A 202 6.65 0.10 -19.82
C ILE A 202 6.09 1.06 -20.87
N LEU A 203 6.01 2.36 -20.55
CA LEU A 203 5.63 3.39 -21.52
C LEU A 203 6.61 3.39 -22.71
N LEU A 204 7.92 3.28 -22.42
CA LEU A 204 8.96 3.16 -23.44
C LEU A 204 8.82 1.89 -24.30
N ILE A 205 8.45 0.74 -23.70
CA ILE A 205 8.19 -0.49 -24.46
C ILE A 205 6.95 -0.35 -25.34
N LYS A 206 5.86 0.23 -24.84
CA LYS A 206 4.65 0.49 -25.64
C LYS A 206 4.93 1.45 -26.80
N LEU A 207 5.72 2.50 -26.56
CA LEU A 207 6.13 3.45 -27.61
C LEU A 207 7.05 2.81 -28.66
N LYS A 208 7.87 1.82 -28.29
CA LYS A 208 8.68 1.03 -29.23
C LYS A 208 7.89 0.02 -30.06
N LEU A 209 6.70 -0.40 -29.60
CA LEU A 209 5.81 -1.34 -30.32
C LEU A 209 4.83 -0.63 -31.27
N ILE A 210 4.77 0.71 -31.25
CA ILE A 210 3.90 1.53 -32.12
C ILE A 210 4.70 2.09 -33.33
N LYS A 211 5.99 1.75 -33.44
CA LYS A 211 6.80 1.94 -34.65
C LYS A 211 6.99 0.61 -35.35
#